data_AF-A0A2V5QGR6-F1
#
_entry.id   AF-A0A2V5QGR6-F1
#
_cell.length_a   1.000
_cell.length_b   1.000
_cell.length_c   1.000
_cell.angle_alpha   90.00
_cell.angle_beta   90.00
_cell.angle_gamma   90.00
#
_symmetry.space_group_name_H-M   'P 1'
#
loop_
_entity.id
_entity.type
_entity.pdbx_description
1 polymer ?
#
loop_
_entity_poly.entity_id
_entity_poly.type
_entity_poly.pdbx_seq_one_letter_code
_entity_poly.pdbx_strand_id
1 'polypeptide(L)'
;MSFILTGVREIGLKIRRQKTRIALRHEKRALQKSEINLGREGCSQAVNFPEVRNEIVALKKLEQEQKEVALRIAQIEESIRKIELQRAQNAKEQNEALAKLEEEKKPILERRNEAKASADLCDRELAGVERRLQENDAADRDLLKKLAELQAQIPPPEDLDAQMTSISARRVRLPEERAEVMRARLGSAEACRQAREKLARQDGELAVVDKNIARVRDEFEARDRVLNESSRAQQDALKEARGQHETVEEKKNPAYLNIGRHLASQGIAPPNAPHLLPEVQKHRGAVDRHLEHTAELAVLSSQIDKQELRKFYFSIVSLLVLLAIIQKRMVAAGDRSDSLSQHRTNRAGRFAQTLAQRPIDRMAKCLVRAQWKRGENAGSEFGPGRRPGDASHDDRRRRDPRVCPGGVAR
;
A
#
# COMPACT_ATOMS: atom_id res chain seq x y z
N MET A 1 3.03 -56.74 -43.21
CA MET A 1 2.64 -55.34 -42.92
C MET A 1 1.40 -55.22 -42.02
N SER A 2 1.02 -56.25 -41.22
CA SER A 2 -0.20 -56.23 -40.38
C SER A 2 -0.05 -55.41 -39.08
N PHE A 3 1.10 -55.51 -38.40
CA PHE A 3 1.31 -54.91 -37.08
C PHE A 3 1.21 -53.37 -37.02
N ILE A 4 1.53 -52.66 -38.12
CA ILE A 4 1.43 -51.19 -38.20
C ILE A 4 -0.05 -50.76 -38.21
N LEU A 5 -0.88 -51.45 -38.99
CA LEU A 5 -2.33 -51.22 -39.05
C LEU A 5 -3.00 -51.56 -37.71
N THR A 6 -2.62 -52.68 -37.09
CA THR A 6 -3.11 -53.08 -35.75
C THR A 6 -2.73 -52.05 -34.68
N GLY A 7 -1.52 -51.51 -34.75
CA GLY A 7 -1.03 -50.48 -33.84
C GLY A 7 -1.69 -49.11 -34.00
N VAL A 8 -1.88 -48.64 -35.23
CA VAL A 8 -2.61 -47.38 -35.51
C VAL A 8 -4.07 -47.50 -35.09
N ARG A 9 -4.70 -48.66 -35.29
CA ARG A 9 -6.07 -48.95 -34.83
C ARG A 9 -6.20 -48.87 -33.31
N GLU A 10 -5.24 -49.40 -32.55
CA GLU A 10 -5.24 -49.30 -31.08
C GLU A 10 -5.00 -47.87 -30.60
N ILE A 11 -4.11 -47.10 -31.24
CA ILE A 11 -3.94 -45.67 -30.94
C ILE A 11 -5.24 -44.90 -31.18
N GLY A 12 -5.94 -45.18 -32.29
CA GLY A 12 -7.26 -44.60 -32.59
C GLY A 12 -8.31 -44.96 -31.54
N LEU A 13 -8.34 -46.22 -31.08
CA LEU A 13 -9.25 -46.66 -30.01
C LEU A 13 -8.92 -45.99 -28.67
N LYS A 14 -7.64 -45.80 -28.32
CA LYS A 14 -7.22 -45.07 -27.11
C LYS A 14 -7.69 -43.62 -27.12
N ILE A 15 -7.52 -42.91 -28.24
CA ILE A 15 -8.00 -41.52 -28.39
C ILE A 15 -9.52 -41.46 -28.25
N ARG A 16 -10.25 -42.40 -28.90
CA ARG A 16 -11.71 -42.48 -28.77
C ARG A 16 -12.16 -42.75 -27.34
N ARG A 17 -11.51 -43.68 -26.62
CA ARG A 17 -11.80 -43.94 -25.18
C ARG A 17 -11.55 -42.71 -24.31
N GLN A 18 -10.47 -41.98 -24.55
CA GLN A 18 -10.17 -40.77 -23.80
C GLN A 18 -11.23 -39.68 -24.05
N LYS A 19 -11.61 -39.47 -25.33
CA LYS A 19 -12.69 -38.54 -25.70
C LYS A 19 -14.02 -38.93 -25.05
N THR A 20 -14.39 -40.22 -25.11
CA THR A 20 -15.62 -40.71 -24.46
C THR A 20 -15.55 -40.58 -22.94
N ARG A 21 -14.40 -40.81 -22.29
CA ARG A 21 -14.23 -40.58 -20.84
C ARG A 21 -14.43 -39.12 -20.46
N ILE A 22 -13.89 -38.19 -21.24
CA ILE A 22 -14.05 -36.75 -21.01
C ILE A 22 -15.53 -36.37 -21.18
N ALA A 23 -16.15 -36.76 -22.29
CA ALA A 23 -17.57 -36.53 -22.55
C ALA A 23 -18.47 -37.11 -21.44
N LEU A 24 -18.22 -38.36 -21.03
CA LEU A 24 -18.95 -39.01 -19.94
C LEU A 24 -18.82 -38.25 -18.62
N ARG A 25 -17.64 -37.69 -18.29
CA ARG A 25 -17.45 -36.87 -17.08
C ARG A 25 -18.24 -35.56 -17.17
N HIS A 26 -18.27 -34.92 -18.33
CA HIS A 26 -19.05 -33.70 -18.53
C HIS A 26 -20.55 -33.97 -18.45
N GLU A 27 -21.05 -35.02 -19.11
CA GLU A 27 -22.46 -35.41 -19.06
C GLU A 27 -22.88 -35.86 -17.66
N LYS A 28 -22.04 -36.60 -16.93
CA LYS A 28 -22.33 -36.94 -15.53
C LYS A 28 -22.42 -35.71 -14.62
N ARG A 29 -21.58 -34.70 -14.83
CA ARG A 29 -21.66 -33.42 -14.09
C ARG A 29 -22.89 -32.61 -14.48
N ALA A 30 -23.24 -32.59 -15.77
CA ALA A 30 -24.44 -31.93 -16.27
C ALA A 30 -25.70 -32.60 -15.72
N LEU A 31 -25.76 -33.93 -15.74
CA LEU A 31 -26.81 -34.73 -15.12
C LEU A 31 -26.94 -34.45 -13.63
N GLN A 32 -25.83 -34.46 -12.89
CA GLN A 32 -25.86 -34.17 -11.46
C GLN A 32 -26.42 -32.76 -11.18
N LYS A 33 -26.08 -31.76 -11.99
CA LYS A 33 -26.61 -30.39 -11.87
C LYS A 33 -28.09 -30.32 -12.20
N SER A 34 -28.54 -30.97 -13.28
CA SER A 34 -29.96 -30.98 -13.65
C SER A 34 -30.80 -31.75 -12.63
N GLU A 35 -30.28 -32.84 -12.06
CA GLU A 35 -30.92 -33.57 -10.95
C GLU A 35 -31.01 -32.69 -9.69
N ILE A 36 -29.96 -31.95 -9.32
CA ILE A 36 -30.01 -31.01 -8.19
C ILE A 36 -31.08 -29.93 -8.44
N ASN A 37 -31.11 -29.33 -9.63
CA ASN A 37 -32.09 -28.30 -9.96
C ASN A 37 -33.52 -28.85 -9.93
N LEU A 38 -33.74 -30.05 -10.48
CA LEU A 38 -35.02 -30.74 -10.43
C LEU A 38 -35.46 -30.99 -8.98
N GLY A 39 -34.54 -31.40 -8.11
CA GLY A 39 -34.84 -31.62 -6.70
C GLY A 39 -35.08 -30.34 -5.90
N ARG A 40 -34.41 -29.24 -6.26
CA ARG A 40 -34.61 -27.91 -5.65
C ARG A 40 -36.00 -27.37 -5.95
N GLU A 41 -36.37 -27.32 -7.23
CA GLU A 41 -37.69 -26.83 -7.66
C GLU A 41 -38.82 -27.81 -7.31
N GLY A 42 -38.50 -29.11 -7.30
CA GLY A 42 -39.43 -30.22 -7.04
C GLY A 42 -39.63 -30.59 -5.56
N CYS A 43 -38.99 -29.87 -4.64
CA CYS A 43 -39.03 -30.21 -3.21
C CYS A 43 -40.46 -30.26 -2.66
N SER A 44 -41.35 -29.41 -3.16
CA SER A 44 -42.77 -29.39 -2.77
C SER A 44 -43.55 -30.64 -3.18
N GLN A 45 -43.22 -31.24 -4.33
CA GLN A 45 -43.80 -32.52 -4.79
C GLN A 45 -43.20 -33.70 -4.03
N ALA A 46 -41.91 -33.60 -3.68
CA ALA A 46 -41.16 -34.63 -2.97
C ALA A 46 -41.74 -34.94 -1.57
N VAL A 47 -42.42 -33.98 -0.93
CA VAL A 47 -43.04 -34.13 0.41
C VAL A 47 -44.04 -35.30 0.47
N ASN A 48 -44.64 -35.65 -0.66
CA ASN A 48 -45.64 -36.72 -0.73
C ASN A 48 -45.02 -38.13 -0.76
N PHE A 49 -43.69 -38.25 -0.90
CA PHE A 49 -43.00 -39.53 -1.03
C PHE A 49 -42.27 -39.91 0.26
N PRO A 50 -42.59 -41.06 0.88
CA PRO A 50 -41.93 -41.50 2.10
C PRO A 50 -40.43 -41.81 1.90
N GLU A 51 -40.00 -42.18 0.69
CA GLU A 51 -38.63 -42.56 0.36
C GLU A 51 -37.61 -41.42 0.48
N VAL A 52 -38.06 -40.17 0.36
CA VAL A 52 -37.21 -38.96 0.45
C VAL A 52 -37.53 -38.11 1.68
N ARG A 53 -38.31 -38.65 2.63
CA ARG A 53 -38.74 -37.94 3.84
C ARG A 53 -37.55 -37.50 4.71
N ASN A 54 -36.51 -38.31 4.78
CA ASN A 54 -35.31 -38.01 5.57
C ASN A 54 -34.54 -36.82 4.99
N GLU A 55 -34.42 -36.76 3.67
CA GLU A 55 -33.81 -35.65 2.92
C GLU A 55 -34.59 -34.35 3.14
N ILE A 56 -35.92 -34.42 3.17
CA ILE A 56 -36.79 -33.26 3.40
C ILE A 56 -36.66 -32.74 4.83
N VAL A 57 -36.58 -33.62 5.82
CA VAL A 57 -36.33 -33.22 7.21
C VAL A 57 -34.94 -32.58 7.35
N ALA A 58 -33.92 -33.15 6.69
CA ALA A 58 -32.57 -32.58 6.67
C ALA A 58 -32.54 -31.19 6.00
N LEU A 59 -33.25 -31.01 4.87
CA LEU A 59 -33.37 -29.71 4.21
C LEU A 59 -34.04 -28.66 5.10
N LYS A 60 -35.14 -29.00 5.77
CA LYS A 60 -35.82 -28.08 6.69
C LYS A 60 -34.91 -27.63 7.83
N LYS A 61 -34.07 -28.52 8.35
CA LYS A 61 -33.07 -28.17 9.37
C LYS A 61 -32.02 -27.20 8.81
N LEU A 62 -31.48 -27.47 7.63
CA LEU A 62 -30.50 -26.59 6.98
C LEU A 62 -31.10 -25.23 6.56
N GLU A 63 -32.39 -25.18 6.20
CA GLU A 63 -33.11 -23.94 5.95
C GLU A 63 -33.28 -23.09 7.23
N GLN A 64 -33.51 -23.74 8.37
CA GLN A 64 -33.55 -23.04 9.66
C GLN A 64 -32.16 -22.49 10.04
N GLU A 65 -31.11 -23.30 9.90
CA GLU A 65 -29.72 -22.86 10.09
C GLU A 65 -29.37 -21.67 9.17
N GLN A 66 -29.81 -21.70 7.91
CA GLN A 66 -29.61 -20.59 6.98
C GLN A 66 -30.30 -19.31 7.45
N LYS A 67 -31.54 -19.40 7.93
CA LYS A 67 -32.28 -18.23 8.44
C LYS A 67 -31.57 -17.61 9.64
N GLU A 68 -31.06 -18.44 10.55
CA GLU A 68 -30.29 -17.99 11.71
C GLU A 68 -28.99 -17.29 11.29
N VAL A 69 -28.27 -17.84 10.30
CA VAL A 69 -27.08 -17.19 9.74
C VAL A 69 -27.44 -15.88 9.04
N ALA A 70 -28.55 -15.82 8.31
CA ALA A 70 -29.01 -14.60 7.65
C ALA A 70 -29.36 -13.49 8.68
N LEU A 71 -30.01 -13.85 9.80
CA LEU A 71 -30.27 -12.93 10.90
C LEU A 71 -28.97 -12.42 11.52
N ARG A 72 -27.98 -13.30 11.73
CA ARG A 72 -26.66 -12.92 12.23
C ARG A 72 -25.94 -11.97 11.28
N ILE A 73 -26.00 -12.21 9.96
CA ILE A 73 -25.45 -11.31 8.94
C ILE A 73 -26.09 -9.92 9.06
N ALA A 74 -27.42 -9.84 9.15
CA ALA A 74 -28.12 -8.56 9.27
C ALA A 74 -27.73 -7.79 10.54
N GLN A 75 -27.59 -8.49 11.67
CA GLN A 75 -27.13 -7.90 12.93
C GLN A 75 -25.69 -7.35 12.83
N ILE A 76 -24.79 -8.10 12.19
CA ILE A 76 -23.40 -7.66 11.96
C ILE A 76 -23.38 -6.42 11.07
N GLU A 77 -24.15 -6.41 9.98
CA GLU A 77 -24.24 -5.25 9.07
C GLU A 77 -24.79 -4.00 9.77
N GLU A 78 -25.78 -4.16 10.65
CA GLU A 78 -26.28 -3.06 11.48
C GLU A 78 -25.20 -2.54 12.44
N SER A 79 -24.43 -3.45 13.07
CA SER A 79 -23.33 -3.06 13.96
C SER A 79 -22.23 -2.28 13.22
N ILE A 80 -21.91 -2.68 11.99
CA ILE A 80 -20.95 -1.96 11.12
C ILE A 80 -21.46 -0.55 10.83
N ARG A 81 -22.74 -0.40 10.44
CA ARG A 81 -23.34 0.93 10.21
C ARG A 81 -23.29 1.81 11.46
N LYS A 82 -23.52 1.24 12.66
CA LYS A 82 -23.39 1.98 13.93
C LYS A 82 -21.97 2.47 14.17
N ILE A 83 -20.96 1.63 13.90
CA ILE A 83 -19.54 2.01 14.02
C ILE A 83 -19.20 3.12 13.01
N GLU A 84 -19.65 3.01 11.77
CA GLU A 84 -19.42 4.06 10.75
C GLU A 84 -20.05 5.40 11.14
N LEU A 85 -21.26 5.38 11.69
CA LEU A 85 -21.92 6.57 12.22
C LEU A 85 -21.16 7.18 13.40
N GLN A 86 -20.66 6.35 14.32
CA GLN A 86 -19.82 6.80 15.43
C GLN A 86 -18.51 7.42 14.94
N ARG A 87 -17.88 6.87 13.89
CA ARG A 87 -16.67 7.46 13.31
C ARG A 87 -16.94 8.82 12.67
N ALA A 88 -18.05 8.95 11.96
CA ALA A 88 -18.47 10.22 11.37
C ALA A 88 -18.76 11.28 12.45
N GLN A 89 -19.39 10.89 13.56
CA GLN A 89 -19.60 11.76 14.72
C GLN A 89 -18.28 12.15 15.39
N ASN A 90 -17.39 11.18 15.65
CA ASN A 90 -16.08 11.41 16.24
C ASN A 90 -15.24 12.40 15.41
N ALA A 91 -15.30 12.32 14.08
CA ALA A 91 -14.62 13.26 13.18
C ALA A 91 -15.23 14.68 13.24
N LYS A 92 -16.56 14.80 13.36
CA LYS A 92 -17.21 16.11 13.56
C LYS A 92 -16.83 16.72 14.90
N GLU A 93 -16.92 15.95 15.98
CA GLU A 93 -16.52 16.38 17.32
C GLU A 93 -15.05 16.77 17.39
N GLN A 94 -14.16 16.03 16.72
CA GLN A 94 -12.74 16.39 16.61
C GLN A 94 -12.57 17.75 15.94
N ASN A 95 -13.20 17.96 14.78
CA ASN A 95 -13.10 19.23 14.06
C ASN A 95 -13.66 20.40 14.87
N GLU A 96 -14.80 20.21 15.55
CA GLU A 96 -15.38 21.23 16.41
C GLU A 96 -14.50 21.56 17.62
N ALA A 97 -13.89 20.55 18.26
CA ALA A 97 -12.98 20.75 19.37
C ALA A 97 -11.68 21.45 18.95
N LEU A 98 -11.12 21.08 17.79
CA LEU A 98 -9.94 21.73 17.24
C LEU A 98 -10.23 23.17 16.81
N ALA A 99 -11.38 23.43 16.17
CA ALA A 99 -11.78 24.76 15.77
C ALA A 99 -11.87 25.72 16.97
N LYS A 100 -12.46 25.27 18.09
CA LYS A 100 -12.52 26.07 19.33
C LYS A 100 -11.13 26.41 19.88
N LEU A 101 -10.23 25.42 19.93
CA LEU A 101 -8.86 25.63 20.39
C LEU A 101 -8.05 26.53 19.43
N GLU A 102 -8.30 26.43 18.12
CA GLU A 102 -7.71 27.32 17.12
C GLU A 102 -8.22 28.76 17.24
N GLU A 103 -9.50 28.95 17.58
CA GLU A 103 -10.06 30.26 17.90
C GLU A 103 -9.45 30.86 19.17
N GLU A 104 -9.28 30.06 20.23
CA GLU A 104 -8.58 30.48 21.46
C GLU A 104 -7.10 30.82 21.22
N LYS A 105 -6.45 30.12 20.29
CA LYS A 105 -5.03 30.33 19.95
C LYS A 105 -4.78 31.66 19.24
N LYS A 106 -5.71 32.13 18.40
CA LYS A 106 -5.56 33.37 17.60
C LYS A 106 -5.17 34.60 18.43
N PRO A 107 -5.91 35.01 19.48
CA PRO A 107 -5.56 36.19 20.26
C PRO A 107 -4.24 36.04 21.02
N ILE A 108 -3.87 34.82 21.43
CA ILE A 108 -2.59 34.55 22.10
C ILE A 108 -1.43 34.73 21.11
N LEU A 109 -1.60 34.27 19.86
CA LEU A 109 -0.62 34.49 18.80
C LEU A 109 -0.42 35.98 18.50
N GLU A 110 -1.50 36.76 18.46
CA GLU A 110 -1.44 38.21 18.26
C GLU A 110 -0.63 38.90 19.38
N ARG A 111 -0.97 38.64 20.64
CA ARG A 111 -0.24 39.16 21.81
C ARG A 111 1.23 38.75 21.83
N ARG A 112 1.52 37.51 21.45
CA ARG A 112 2.89 37.00 21.32
C ARG A 112 3.66 37.76 20.23
N ASN A 113 3.04 38.01 19.09
CA ASN A 113 3.66 38.74 17.99
C ASN A 113 3.96 40.20 18.37
N GLU A 114 3.04 40.85 19.08
CA GLU A 114 3.25 42.19 19.65
C GLU A 114 4.41 42.20 20.66
N ALA A 115 4.43 41.24 21.59
CA ALA A 115 5.52 41.09 22.56
C ALA A 115 6.86 40.85 21.86
N LYS A 116 6.89 40.03 20.80
CA LYS A 116 8.09 39.80 20.00
C LYS A 116 8.55 41.08 19.30
N ALA A 117 7.65 41.80 18.66
CA ALA A 117 7.99 43.08 18.02
C ALA A 117 8.58 44.09 19.02
N SER A 118 8.04 44.13 20.25
CA SER A 118 8.58 44.98 21.31
C SER A 118 9.98 44.55 21.76
N ALA A 119 10.22 43.24 21.94
CA ALA A 119 11.53 42.71 22.31
C ALA A 119 12.58 42.95 21.21
N ASP A 120 12.22 42.73 19.95
CA ASP A 120 13.08 42.99 18.79
C ASP A 120 13.44 44.48 18.67
N LEU A 121 12.51 45.38 19.00
CA LEU A 121 12.76 46.83 19.02
C LEU A 121 13.72 47.21 20.14
N CYS A 122 13.48 46.72 21.36
CA CYS A 122 14.38 46.96 22.49
C CYS A 122 15.80 46.44 22.22
N ASP A 123 15.93 45.24 21.63
CA ASP A 123 17.24 44.66 21.28
C ASP A 123 18.00 45.52 20.26
N ARG A 124 17.32 46.13 19.29
CA ARG A 124 17.94 47.07 18.33
C ARG A 124 18.40 48.35 19.01
N GLU A 125 17.60 48.91 19.92
CA GLU A 125 17.96 50.11 20.67
C GLU A 125 19.16 49.87 21.57
N LEU A 126 19.17 48.75 22.32
CA LEU A 126 20.30 48.36 23.15
C LEU A 126 21.57 48.19 22.31
N ALA A 127 21.48 47.50 21.17
CA ALA A 127 22.62 47.38 20.25
C ALA A 127 23.10 48.75 19.73
N GLY A 128 22.19 49.69 19.49
CA GLY A 128 22.53 51.06 19.11
C GLY A 128 23.27 51.82 20.22
N VAL A 129 22.81 51.69 21.47
CA VAL A 129 23.48 52.29 22.64
C VAL A 129 24.85 51.65 22.89
N GLU A 130 24.97 50.33 22.74
CA GLU A 130 26.25 49.62 22.86
C GLU A 130 27.25 50.04 21.77
N ARG A 131 26.81 50.27 20.54
CA ARG A 131 27.66 50.85 19.48
C ARG A 131 28.16 52.24 19.84
N ARG A 132 27.27 53.13 20.31
CA ARG A 132 27.66 54.49 20.76
C ARG A 132 28.69 54.45 21.88
N LEU A 133 28.58 53.48 22.79
CA LEU A 133 29.56 53.28 23.85
C LEU A 133 30.93 52.85 23.28
N GLN A 134 30.93 51.89 22.35
CA GLN A 134 32.15 51.45 21.66
C GLN A 134 32.80 52.57 20.83
N GLU A 135 31.99 53.41 20.19
CA GLU A 135 32.46 54.59 19.43
C GLU A 135 33.10 55.64 20.37
N ASN A 136 32.52 55.87 21.55
CA ASN A 136 33.11 56.74 22.56
C ASN A 136 34.46 56.20 23.08
N ASP A 137 34.51 54.90 23.41
CA ASP A 137 35.75 54.22 23.83
C ASP A 137 36.80 54.16 22.71
N ALA A 138 36.38 54.11 21.44
CA ALA A 138 37.28 54.22 20.28
C ALA A 138 37.81 55.65 20.11
N ALA A 139 36.95 56.66 20.28
CA ALA A 139 37.35 58.06 20.19
C ALA A 139 38.41 58.44 21.24
N ASP A 140 38.28 57.99 22.50
CA ASP A 140 39.32 58.25 23.52
C ASP A 140 40.64 57.58 23.15
N ARG A 141 40.61 56.33 22.69
CA ARG A 141 41.80 55.61 22.21
C ARG A 141 42.47 56.30 21.03
N ASP A 142 41.69 56.83 20.09
CA ASP A 142 42.24 57.52 18.92
C ASP A 142 42.79 58.90 19.27
N LEU A 143 42.19 59.62 20.23
CA LEU A 143 42.76 60.86 20.77
C LEU A 143 44.07 60.60 21.52
N LEU A 144 44.16 59.50 22.28
CA LEU A 144 45.40 59.07 22.93
C LEU A 144 46.52 58.76 21.93
N LYS A 145 46.20 58.07 20.83
CA LYS A 145 47.16 57.82 19.74
C LYS A 145 47.65 59.13 19.12
N LYS A 146 46.74 60.04 18.79
CA LYS A 146 47.09 61.37 18.22
C LYS A 146 48.00 62.16 19.15
N LEU A 147 47.76 62.14 20.46
CA LEU A 147 48.66 62.77 21.44
C LEU A 147 50.06 62.15 21.40
N ALA A 148 50.15 60.82 21.35
CA ALA A 148 51.43 60.13 21.28
C ALA A 148 52.17 60.42 19.96
N GLU A 149 51.46 60.47 18.84
CA GLU A 149 52.02 60.82 17.51
C GLU A 149 52.56 62.26 17.48
N LEU A 150 51.79 63.23 18.00
CA LEU A 150 52.22 64.63 18.10
C LEU A 150 53.46 64.81 18.99
N GLN A 151 53.56 64.04 20.07
CA GLN A 151 54.72 64.07 20.96
C GLN A 151 55.98 63.41 20.36
N ALA A 152 55.81 62.48 19.43
CA ALA A 152 56.92 61.77 18.77
C ALA A 152 57.48 62.52 17.54
N GLN A 153 56.83 63.59 17.09
CA GLN A 153 57.16 64.31 15.87
C GLN A 153 58.30 65.32 16.09
N ILE A 154 59.39 65.21 15.31
CA ILE A 154 60.56 66.08 15.37
C ILE A 154 60.90 66.57 13.95
N PRO A 155 61.01 67.89 13.70
CA PRO A 155 60.79 69.00 14.63
C PRO A 155 59.31 69.17 15.00
N PRO A 156 59.00 69.69 16.22
CA PRO A 156 57.63 69.86 16.68
C PRO A 156 56.87 70.87 15.79
N PRO A 157 55.59 70.61 15.50
CA PRO A 157 54.77 71.51 14.69
C PRO A 157 54.55 72.86 15.40
N GLU A 158 54.45 73.94 14.62
CA GLU A 158 54.33 75.32 15.14
C GLU A 158 53.06 75.55 15.99
N ASP A 159 52.03 74.71 15.83
CA ASP A 159 50.75 74.76 16.51
C ASP A 159 50.54 73.65 17.55
N LEU A 160 51.63 73.01 18.00
CA LEU A 160 51.62 71.87 18.94
C LEU A 160 50.76 72.12 20.19
N ASP A 161 50.96 73.26 20.87
CA ASP A 161 50.25 73.59 22.10
C ASP A 161 48.74 73.77 21.87
N ALA A 162 48.36 74.35 20.73
CA ALA A 162 46.96 74.51 20.35
C ALA A 162 46.30 73.15 20.06
N GLN A 163 47.00 72.24 19.36
CA GLN A 163 46.51 70.88 19.09
C GLN A 163 46.41 70.04 20.37
N MET A 164 47.41 70.11 21.27
CA MET A 164 47.38 69.42 22.56
C MET A 164 46.26 69.93 23.47
N THR A 165 46.03 71.25 23.50
CA THR A 165 44.93 71.86 24.27
C THR A 165 43.57 71.45 23.71
N SER A 166 43.41 71.39 22.39
CA SER A 166 42.19 70.92 21.74
C SER A 166 41.89 69.44 22.04
N ILE A 167 42.90 68.57 21.95
CA ILE A 167 42.74 67.15 22.25
C ILE A 167 42.42 66.93 23.74
N SER A 168 43.14 67.61 24.65
CA SER A 168 42.88 67.51 26.09
C SER A 168 41.49 68.03 26.45
N ALA A 169 41.04 69.15 25.86
CA ALA A 169 39.68 69.66 26.04
C ALA A 169 38.59 68.67 25.59
N ARG A 170 38.80 67.96 24.47
CA ARG A 170 37.88 66.90 24.02
C ARG A 170 37.89 65.70 24.96
N ARG A 171 39.07 65.27 25.43
CA ARG A 171 39.22 64.14 26.35
C ARG A 171 38.60 64.38 27.72
N VAL A 172 38.55 65.62 28.21
CA VAL A 172 37.86 65.96 29.47
C VAL A 172 36.35 65.70 29.39
N ARG A 173 35.72 65.85 28.21
CA ARG A 173 34.27 65.67 28.01
C ARG A 173 33.85 64.21 27.75
N LEU A 174 34.74 63.39 27.18
CA LEU A 174 34.43 62.00 26.83
C LEU A 174 33.95 61.12 28.02
N PRO A 175 34.53 61.21 29.23
CA PRO A 175 34.03 60.49 30.40
C PRO A 175 32.59 60.83 30.77
N GLU A 176 32.17 62.08 30.60
CA GLU A 176 30.80 62.53 30.86
C GLU A 176 29.85 61.97 29.79
N GLU A 177 30.20 62.11 28.50
CA GLU A 177 29.46 61.51 27.38
C GLU A 177 29.30 59.99 27.56
N ARG A 178 30.37 59.30 28.02
CA ARG A 178 30.35 57.87 28.33
C ARG A 178 29.42 57.55 29.49
N ALA A 179 29.42 58.35 30.57
CA ALA A 179 28.55 58.13 31.71
C ALA A 179 27.06 58.26 31.32
N GLU A 180 26.72 59.20 30.44
CA GLU A 180 25.37 59.35 29.90
C GLU A 180 24.94 58.15 29.05
N VAL A 181 25.80 57.70 28.12
CA VAL A 181 25.54 56.52 27.29
C VAL A 181 25.44 55.26 28.17
N MET A 182 26.23 55.15 29.24
CA MET A 182 26.14 54.04 30.20
C MET A 182 24.82 54.04 30.99
N ARG A 183 24.32 55.21 31.43
CA ARG A 183 22.99 55.29 32.06
C ARG A 183 21.89 54.89 31.08
N ALA A 184 21.97 55.36 29.84
CA ALA A 184 21.04 54.94 28.78
C ALA A 184 21.10 53.43 28.54
N ARG A 185 22.31 52.84 28.55
CA ARG A 185 22.50 51.38 28.39
C ARG A 185 21.82 50.60 29.50
N LEU A 186 21.97 51.02 30.76
CA LEU A 186 21.34 50.34 31.89
C LEU A 186 19.80 50.42 31.80
N GLY A 187 19.26 51.58 31.41
CA GLY A 187 17.82 51.74 31.18
C GLY A 187 17.30 50.88 30.02
N SER A 188 17.99 50.90 28.87
CA SER A 188 17.64 50.06 27.71
C SER A 188 17.78 48.57 28.00
N ALA A 189 18.80 48.14 28.74
CA ALA A 189 18.99 46.74 29.11
C ALA A 189 17.88 46.23 30.04
N GLU A 190 17.45 47.05 31.00
CA GLU A 190 16.32 46.73 31.87
C GLU A 190 15.01 46.64 31.08
N ALA A 191 14.76 47.57 30.16
CA ALA A 191 13.60 47.52 29.26
C ALA A 191 13.61 46.27 28.36
N CYS A 192 14.78 45.90 27.79
CA CYS A 192 14.95 44.67 27.02
C CYS A 192 14.62 43.43 27.86
N ARG A 193 15.11 43.38 29.10
CA ARG A 193 14.83 42.26 30.02
C ARG A 193 13.33 42.10 30.24
N GLN A 194 12.63 43.18 30.56
CA GLN A 194 11.18 43.15 30.78
C GLN A 194 10.40 42.77 29.51
N ALA A 195 10.82 43.25 28.33
CA ALA A 195 10.22 42.87 27.06
C ALA A 195 10.42 41.38 26.75
N ARG A 196 11.62 40.83 27.00
CA ARG A 196 11.92 39.41 26.84
C ARG A 196 11.15 38.53 27.83
N GLU A 197 10.98 38.97 29.08
CA GLU A 197 10.14 38.26 30.05
C GLU A 197 8.67 38.23 29.63
N LYS A 198 8.14 39.34 29.10
CA LYS A 198 6.78 39.39 28.54
C LYS A 198 6.63 38.42 27.36
N LEU A 199 7.60 38.41 26.43
CA LEU A 199 7.62 37.45 25.33
C LEU A 199 7.65 36.00 25.84
N ALA A 200 8.51 35.69 26.80
CA ALA A 200 8.62 34.35 27.37
C ALA A 200 7.31 33.89 28.04
N ARG A 201 6.57 34.79 28.71
CA ARG A 201 5.24 34.49 29.26
C ARG A 201 4.25 34.15 28.15
N GLN A 202 4.22 34.94 27.08
CA GLN A 202 3.32 34.71 25.94
C GLN A 202 3.67 33.44 25.15
N ASP A 203 4.97 33.13 24.98
CA ASP A 203 5.42 31.86 24.41
C ASP A 203 5.00 30.67 25.28
N GLY A 204 5.02 30.82 26.61
CA GLY A 204 4.52 29.83 27.56
C GLY A 204 3.01 29.57 27.43
N GLU A 205 2.20 30.63 27.35
CA GLU A 205 0.76 30.55 27.13
C GLU A 205 0.43 29.86 25.79
N LEU A 206 1.13 30.24 24.72
CA LEU A 206 0.98 29.61 23.41
C LEU A 206 1.33 28.12 23.44
N ALA A 207 2.42 27.76 24.10
CA ALA A 207 2.86 26.36 24.25
C ALA A 207 1.85 25.50 25.02
N VAL A 208 1.11 26.07 25.98
CA VAL A 208 0.03 25.36 26.68
C VAL A 208 -1.13 25.04 25.74
N VAL A 209 -1.55 26.01 24.92
CA VAL A 209 -2.62 25.78 23.93
C VAL A 209 -2.20 24.77 22.86
N ASP A 210 -0.96 24.84 22.38
CA ASP A 210 -0.43 23.86 21.42
C ASP A 210 -0.39 22.44 22.01
N LYS A 211 -0.05 22.29 23.29
CA LYS A 211 -0.13 21.00 23.99
C LYS A 211 -1.57 20.51 24.12
N ASN A 212 -2.52 21.40 24.39
CA ASN A 212 -3.94 21.03 24.44
C ASN A 212 -4.46 20.57 23.07
N ILE A 213 -4.10 21.26 21.99
CA ILE A 213 -4.42 20.86 20.61
C ILE A 213 -3.85 19.47 20.32
N ALA A 214 -2.58 19.23 20.64
CA ALA A 214 -1.95 17.92 20.45
C ALA A 214 -2.66 16.82 21.24
N ARG A 215 -2.95 17.06 22.53
CA ARG A 215 -3.68 16.10 23.37
C ARG A 215 -5.05 15.74 22.80
N VAL A 216 -5.82 16.74 22.36
CA VAL A 216 -7.14 16.51 21.75
C VAL A 216 -6.99 15.66 20.48
N ARG A 217 -6.00 15.93 19.62
CA ARG A 217 -5.74 15.10 18.44
C ARG A 217 -5.46 13.65 18.82
N ASP A 218 -4.57 13.43 19.79
CA ASP A 218 -4.21 12.09 20.24
C ASP A 218 -5.40 11.32 20.82
N GLU A 219 -6.26 11.99 21.59
CA GLU A 219 -7.49 11.38 22.15
C GLU A 219 -8.47 10.94 21.06
N PHE A 220 -8.72 11.80 20.06
CA PHE A 220 -9.62 11.47 18.95
C PHE A 220 -9.02 10.41 18.02
N GLU A 221 -7.71 10.43 17.79
CA GLU A 221 -7.00 9.36 17.07
C GLU A 221 -7.09 8.03 17.82
N ALA A 222 -6.92 8.01 19.14
CA ALA A 222 -7.03 6.80 19.93
C ALA A 222 -8.45 6.21 19.84
N ARG A 223 -9.49 7.06 19.91
CA ARG A 223 -10.89 6.63 19.69
C ARG A 223 -11.12 6.08 18.29
N ASP A 224 -10.62 6.75 17.24
CA ASP A 224 -10.78 6.27 15.87
C ASP A 224 -10.04 4.94 15.65
N ARG A 225 -8.87 4.74 16.26
CA ARG A 225 -8.15 3.45 16.21
C ARG A 225 -9.00 2.32 16.77
N VAL A 226 -9.62 2.51 17.93
CA VAL A 226 -10.53 1.51 18.54
C VAL A 226 -11.75 1.24 17.66
N LEU A 227 -12.37 2.28 17.10
CA LEU A 227 -13.51 2.13 16.19
C LEU A 227 -13.13 1.41 14.90
N ASN A 228 -11.93 1.69 14.36
CA ASN A 228 -11.41 1.04 13.16
C ASN A 228 -11.08 -0.43 13.41
N GLU A 229 -10.50 -0.77 14.56
CA GLU A 229 -10.28 -2.16 14.97
C GLU A 229 -11.60 -2.93 15.13
N SER A 230 -12.59 -2.31 15.78
CA SER A 230 -13.94 -2.87 15.89
C SER A 230 -14.61 -3.07 14.52
N SER A 231 -14.48 -2.10 13.61
CA SER A 231 -14.98 -2.21 12.24
C SER A 231 -14.35 -3.39 11.49
N ARG A 232 -13.03 -3.55 11.59
CA ARG A 232 -12.32 -4.69 10.97
C ARG A 232 -12.79 -6.02 11.54
N ALA A 233 -12.92 -6.13 12.86
CA ALA A 233 -13.41 -7.34 13.51
C ALA A 233 -14.83 -7.70 13.03
N GLN A 234 -15.73 -6.71 12.91
CA GLN A 234 -17.07 -6.93 12.39
C GLN A 234 -17.08 -7.30 10.89
N GLN A 235 -16.20 -6.71 10.08
CA GLN A 235 -16.07 -7.08 8.67
C GLN A 235 -15.56 -8.51 8.49
N ASP A 236 -14.63 -8.96 9.34
CA ASP A 236 -14.14 -10.34 9.30
C ASP A 236 -15.21 -11.31 9.80
N ALA A 237 -15.97 -10.97 10.85
CA ALA A 237 -17.13 -11.72 11.28
C ALA A 237 -18.22 -11.81 10.18
N LEU A 238 -18.41 -10.74 9.40
CA LEU A 238 -19.34 -10.72 8.27
C LEU A 238 -18.89 -11.67 7.16
N LYS A 239 -17.58 -11.67 6.82
CA LYS A 239 -17.03 -12.62 5.84
C LYS A 239 -17.19 -14.06 6.31
N GLU A 240 -16.92 -14.32 7.59
CA GLU A 240 -17.10 -15.65 8.18
C GLU A 240 -18.56 -16.09 8.14
N ALA A 241 -19.49 -15.23 8.55
CA ALA A 241 -20.92 -15.54 8.51
C ALA A 241 -21.44 -15.77 7.08
N ARG A 242 -20.96 -15.00 6.09
CA ARG A 242 -21.26 -15.23 4.67
C ARG A 242 -20.67 -16.56 4.17
N GLY A 243 -19.45 -16.90 4.60
CA GLY A 243 -18.87 -18.22 4.32
C GLY A 243 -19.69 -19.35 4.93
N GLN A 244 -20.14 -19.21 6.18
CA GLN A 244 -21.04 -20.18 6.82
C GLN A 244 -22.36 -20.33 6.04
N HIS A 245 -22.95 -19.22 5.58
CA HIS A 245 -24.15 -19.25 4.73
C HIS A 245 -23.92 -20.06 3.44
N GLU A 246 -22.78 -19.85 2.76
CA GLU A 246 -22.42 -20.63 1.57
C GLU A 246 -22.23 -22.12 1.89
N THR A 247 -21.55 -22.45 3.00
CA THR A 247 -21.39 -23.86 3.40
C THR A 247 -22.73 -24.53 3.72
N VAL A 248 -23.69 -23.81 4.29
CA VAL A 248 -25.05 -24.32 4.54
C VAL A 248 -25.77 -24.58 3.22
N GLU A 249 -25.64 -23.68 2.24
CA GLU A 249 -26.18 -23.89 0.89
C GLU A 249 -25.55 -25.11 0.21
N GLU A 250 -24.23 -25.29 0.31
CA GLU A 250 -23.53 -26.46 -0.24
C GLU A 250 -23.99 -27.76 0.42
N LYS A 251 -24.23 -27.76 1.74
CA LYS A 251 -24.75 -28.91 2.50
C LYS A 251 -26.15 -29.33 2.08
N LYS A 252 -26.93 -28.46 1.43
CA LYS A 252 -28.26 -28.81 0.89
C LYS A 252 -28.17 -29.60 -0.42
N ASN A 253 -27.09 -29.42 -1.20
CA ASN A 253 -26.94 -30.03 -2.53
C ASN A 253 -27.10 -31.57 -2.55
N PRO A 254 -26.58 -32.35 -1.59
CA PRO A 254 -26.79 -33.81 -1.56
C PRO A 254 -28.26 -34.20 -1.37
N ALA A 255 -29.00 -33.48 -0.52
CA ALA A 255 -30.41 -33.76 -0.31
C ALA A 255 -31.25 -33.39 -1.55
N TYR A 256 -30.96 -32.25 -2.20
CA TYR A 256 -31.59 -31.89 -3.48
C TYR A 256 -31.26 -32.90 -4.58
N LEU A 257 -30.03 -33.40 -4.65
CA LEU A 257 -29.65 -34.43 -5.63
C LEU A 257 -30.47 -35.72 -5.45
N ASN A 258 -30.62 -36.20 -4.21
CA ASN A 258 -31.39 -37.41 -3.93
C ASN A 258 -32.88 -37.24 -4.25
N ILE A 259 -33.46 -36.09 -3.89
CA ILE A 259 -34.85 -35.75 -4.23
C ILE A 259 -35.03 -35.70 -5.75
N GLY A 260 -34.15 -34.99 -6.46
CA GLY A 260 -34.24 -34.87 -7.91
C GLY A 260 -34.06 -36.21 -8.63
N ARG A 261 -33.18 -37.08 -8.12
CA ARG A 261 -33.08 -38.46 -8.63
C ARG A 261 -34.37 -39.23 -8.49
N HIS A 262 -35.02 -39.13 -7.33
CA HIS A 262 -36.29 -39.79 -7.05
C HIS A 262 -37.40 -39.25 -7.97
N LEU A 263 -37.54 -37.93 -8.08
CA LEU A 263 -38.53 -37.28 -8.96
C LEU A 263 -38.33 -37.67 -10.43
N ALA A 264 -37.09 -37.66 -10.91
CA ALA A 264 -36.77 -38.07 -12.27
C ALA A 264 -37.08 -39.55 -12.53
N SER A 265 -36.91 -40.41 -11.52
CA SER A 265 -37.25 -41.83 -11.63
C SER A 265 -38.77 -42.08 -11.58
N GLN A 266 -39.52 -41.26 -10.87
CA GLN A 266 -41.00 -41.28 -10.87
C GLN A 266 -41.62 -40.57 -12.08
N GLY A 267 -40.81 -39.91 -12.91
CA GLY A 267 -41.30 -39.14 -14.06
C GLY A 267 -42.11 -37.90 -13.66
N ILE A 268 -41.85 -37.34 -12.48
CA ILE A 268 -42.61 -36.21 -11.93
C ILE A 268 -41.87 -34.92 -12.22
N ALA A 269 -42.54 -34.01 -12.92
CA ALA A 269 -42.03 -32.67 -13.21
C ALA A 269 -42.58 -31.65 -12.19
N PRO A 270 -41.74 -30.74 -11.67
CA PRO A 270 -42.20 -29.62 -10.86
C PRO A 270 -43.12 -28.70 -11.69
N PRO A 271 -44.24 -28.20 -11.13
CA PRO A 271 -45.18 -27.33 -11.85
C PRO A 271 -44.59 -25.95 -12.17
N ASN A 272 -43.67 -25.46 -11.33
CA ASN A 272 -42.87 -24.25 -11.52
C ASN A 272 -41.81 -24.39 -12.63
N ALA A 273 -41.35 -25.61 -12.93
CA ALA A 273 -40.24 -25.85 -13.85
C ALA A 273 -40.39 -27.18 -14.61
N PRO A 274 -41.38 -27.30 -15.51
CA PRO A 274 -41.68 -28.56 -16.20
C PRO A 274 -40.58 -29.01 -17.17
N HIS A 275 -39.73 -28.08 -17.63
CA HIS A 275 -38.62 -28.35 -18.55
C HIS A 275 -37.44 -29.10 -17.90
N LEU A 276 -37.35 -29.12 -16.57
CA LEU A 276 -36.23 -29.76 -15.87
C LEU A 276 -36.27 -31.30 -15.97
N LEU A 277 -37.46 -31.89 -15.99
CA LEU A 277 -37.61 -33.34 -16.14
C LEU A 277 -37.08 -33.85 -17.50
N PRO A 278 -37.50 -33.30 -18.67
CA PRO A 278 -36.96 -33.74 -19.95
C PRO A 278 -35.46 -33.44 -20.10
N GLU A 279 -34.92 -32.40 -19.45
CA GLU A 279 -33.48 -32.16 -19.40
C GLU A 279 -32.72 -33.26 -18.64
N VAL A 280 -33.21 -33.67 -17.47
CA VAL A 280 -32.64 -34.79 -16.71
C VAL A 280 -32.71 -36.08 -17.53
N GLN A 281 -33.85 -36.38 -18.16
CA GLN A 281 -34.02 -37.56 -19.01
C GLN A 281 -33.07 -37.55 -20.22
N LYS A 282 -32.89 -36.40 -20.87
CA LYS A 282 -31.94 -36.23 -21.97
C LYS A 282 -30.51 -36.51 -21.53
N HIS A 283 -30.10 -35.99 -20.36
CA HIS A 283 -28.77 -36.24 -19.81
C HIS A 283 -28.58 -37.69 -19.36
N ARG A 284 -29.60 -38.34 -18.76
CA ARG A 284 -29.58 -39.78 -18.45
C ARG A 284 -29.34 -40.60 -19.73
N GLY A 285 -30.14 -40.37 -20.77
CA GLY A 285 -29.97 -41.04 -22.06
C GLY A 285 -28.66 -40.71 -22.79
N ALA A 286 -28.05 -39.54 -22.55
CA ALA A 286 -26.71 -39.22 -23.06
C ALA A 286 -25.62 -40.00 -22.30
N VAL A 287 -25.74 -40.10 -20.97
CA VAL A 287 -24.84 -40.91 -20.13
C VAL A 287 -24.92 -42.38 -20.53
N ASP A 288 -26.12 -42.93 -20.72
CA ASP A 288 -26.33 -44.33 -21.10
C ASP A 288 -25.70 -44.64 -22.47
N ARG A 289 -25.93 -43.79 -23.49
CA ARG A 289 -25.26 -43.91 -24.80
C ARG A 289 -23.73 -43.88 -24.70
N HIS A 290 -23.19 -43.03 -23.82
CA HIS A 290 -21.74 -42.99 -23.60
C HIS A 290 -21.23 -44.22 -22.86
N LEU A 291 -22.02 -44.79 -21.93
CA LEU A 291 -21.69 -46.05 -21.26
C LEU A 291 -21.70 -47.23 -22.25
N GLU A 292 -22.71 -47.33 -23.10
CA GLU A 292 -22.79 -48.30 -24.20
C GLU A 292 -21.59 -48.18 -25.13
N HIS A 293 -21.28 -46.97 -25.61
CA HIS A 293 -20.10 -46.74 -26.44
C HIS A 293 -18.79 -47.08 -25.72
N THR A 294 -18.69 -46.89 -24.39
CA THR A 294 -17.51 -47.39 -23.65
C THR A 294 -17.44 -48.90 -23.59
N ALA A 295 -18.57 -49.60 -23.47
CA ALA A 295 -18.63 -51.05 -23.49
C ALA A 295 -18.25 -51.61 -24.87
N GLU A 296 -18.75 -51.00 -25.95
CA GLU A 296 -18.37 -51.34 -27.33
C GLU A 296 -16.86 -51.14 -27.57
N LEU A 297 -16.30 -50.01 -27.14
CA LEU A 297 -14.86 -49.75 -27.23
C LEU A 297 -14.01 -50.72 -26.39
N ALA A 298 -14.58 -51.30 -25.33
CA ALA A 298 -13.94 -52.32 -24.51
C ALA A 298 -13.95 -53.68 -25.22
N VAL A 299 -15.07 -54.08 -25.82
CA VAL A 299 -15.17 -55.28 -26.65
C VAL A 299 -14.21 -55.20 -27.85
N LEU A 300 -14.20 -54.08 -28.59
CA LEU A 300 -13.26 -53.83 -29.68
C LEU A 300 -11.79 -53.84 -29.22
N SER A 301 -11.51 -53.51 -27.95
CA SER A 301 -10.18 -53.66 -27.36
C SER A 301 -9.78 -55.12 -27.17
N SER A 302 -10.71 -55.93 -26.66
CA SER A 302 -10.45 -57.31 -26.29
C SER A 302 -10.15 -58.21 -27.49
N GLN A 303 -10.62 -57.80 -28.68
CA GLN A 303 -10.42 -58.50 -29.94
C GLN A 303 -9.05 -58.21 -30.61
N ILE A 304 -8.24 -57.31 -30.05
CA ILE A 304 -6.93 -56.96 -30.61
C ILE A 304 -5.85 -57.91 -30.10
N ASP A 305 -5.05 -58.45 -31.01
CA ASP A 305 -3.93 -59.32 -30.68
C ASP A 305 -2.83 -58.56 -29.92
N LYS A 306 -2.61 -58.97 -28.67
CA LYS A 306 -1.62 -58.40 -27.75
C LYS A 306 -0.19 -58.63 -28.23
N GLN A 307 0.07 -59.67 -29.03
CA GLN A 307 1.41 -59.98 -29.52
C GLN A 307 1.83 -59.04 -30.67
N GLU A 308 0.93 -58.76 -31.61
CA GLU A 308 1.19 -57.76 -32.66
C GLU A 308 1.35 -56.35 -32.09
N LEU A 309 0.56 -56.02 -31.06
CA LEU A 309 0.64 -54.72 -30.39
C LEU A 309 2.00 -54.51 -29.70
N ARG A 310 2.58 -55.54 -29.08
CA ARG A 310 3.94 -55.47 -28.51
C ARG A 310 4.97 -55.22 -29.61
N LYS A 311 4.91 -55.95 -30.74
CA LYS A 311 5.82 -55.75 -31.89
C LYS A 311 5.71 -54.34 -32.47
N PHE A 312 4.50 -53.79 -32.54
CA PHE A 312 4.27 -52.40 -32.95
C PHE A 312 4.91 -51.39 -31.99
N TYR A 313 4.68 -51.51 -30.68
CA TYR A 313 5.33 -50.62 -29.72
C TYR A 313 6.85 -50.74 -29.73
N PHE A 314 7.40 -51.96 -29.83
CA PHE A 314 8.84 -52.18 -30.00
C PHE A 314 9.37 -51.51 -31.27
N SER A 315 8.64 -51.57 -32.39
CA SER A 315 9.04 -50.91 -33.65
C SER A 315 9.03 -49.38 -33.54
N ILE A 316 8.02 -48.79 -32.88
CA ILE A 316 7.94 -47.34 -32.65
C ILE A 316 9.05 -46.90 -31.70
N VAL A 317 9.25 -47.60 -30.58
CA VAL A 317 10.31 -47.25 -29.63
C VAL A 317 11.68 -47.39 -30.30
N SER A 318 11.92 -48.43 -31.10
CA SER A 318 13.18 -48.60 -31.83
C SER A 318 13.39 -47.48 -32.86
N LEU A 319 12.35 -47.06 -33.57
CA LEU A 319 12.39 -45.90 -34.48
C LEU A 319 12.71 -44.60 -33.73
N LEU A 320 12.07 -44.37 -32.57
CA LEU A 320 12.32 -43.19 -31.75
C LEU A 320 13.75 -43.17 -31.19
N VAL A 321 14.28 -44.32 -30.77
CA VAL A 321 15.68 -44.45 -30.34
C VAL A 321 16.63 -44.19 -31.51
N LEU A 322 16.34 -44.71 -32.71
CA LEU A 322 17.10 -44.42 -33.92
C LEU A 322 17.08 -42.94 -34.29
N LEU A 323 15.90 -42.31 -34.25
CA LEU A 323 15.75 -40.87 -34.45
C LEU A 323 16.53 -40.06 -33.42
N ALA A 324 16.50 -40.46 -32.14
CA ALA A 324 17.28 -39.81 -31.09
C ALA A 324 18.80 -39.97 -31.31
N ILE A 325 19.26 -41.14 -31.78
CA ILE A 325 20.66 -41.37 -32.15
C ILE A 325 21.06 -40.51 -33.36
N ILE A 326 20.21 -40.41 -34.38
CA ILE A 326 20.42 -39.58 -35.57
C ILE A 326 20.45 -38.10 -35.19
N GLN A 327 19.50 -37.63 -34.38
CA GLN A 327 19.48 -36.25 -33.85
C GLN A 327 20.74 -35.96 -33.04
N LYS A 328 21.16 -36.87 -32.15
CA LYS A 328 22.40 -36.74 -31.38
C LYS A 328 23.64 -36.71 -32.26
N ARG A 329 23.67 -37.47 -33.36
CA ARG A 329 24.77 -37.43 -34.35
C ARG A 329 24.76 -36.18 -35.22
N MET A 330 23.60 -35.65 -35.61
CA MET A 330 23.52 -34.38 -36.33
C MET A 330 23.98 -33.21 -35.46
N VAL A 331 23.62 -33.19 -34.17
CA VAL A 331 24.11 -32.19 -33.21
C VAL A 331 25.62 -32.34 -33.00
N ALA A 332 26.14 -33.56 -32.86
CA ALA A 332 27.58 -33.81 -32.74
C ALA A 332 28.38 -33.56 -34.04
N ALA A 333 27.72 -33.59 -35.21
CA ALA A 333 28.32 -33.24 -36.50
C ALA A 333 28.32 -31.72 -36.73
N GLY A 334 27.28 -31.01 -36.27
CA GLY A 334 27.21 -29.55 -36.25
C GLY A 334 28.35 -28.91 -35.45
N ASP A 335 28.67 -29.47 -34.28
CA ASP A 335 29.79 -29.00 -33.43
C ASP A 335 31.18 -29.21 -34.08
N ARG A 336 31.35 -30.16 -35.00
CA ARG A 336 32.64 -30.35 -35.70
C ARG A 336 32.85 -29.36 -36.83
N SER A 337 31.78 -28.97 -37.53
CA SER A 337 31.85 -27.92 -38.57
C SER A 337 32.09 -26.52 -38.00
N ASP A 338 31.71 -26.25 -36.74
CA ASP A 338 31.93 -24.95 -36.11
C ASP A 338 33.31 -24.79 -35.45
N SER A 339 34.05 -25.89 -35.23
CA SER A 339 35.42 -25.85 -34.70
C SER A 339 36.46 -25.33 -35.70
N LEU A 340 36.18 -25.40 -37.01
CA LEU A 340 37.06 -24.89 -38.06
C LEU A 340 36.70 -23.47 -38.55
N SER A 341 35.51 -22.97 -38.21
CA SER A 341 35.08 -21.59 -38.49
C SER A 341 35.39 -20.61 -37.33
N GLN A 342 35.59 -21.10 -36.11
CA GLN A 342 35.90 -20.27 -34.92
C GLN A 342 37.34 -19.71 -34.85
N HIS A 343 38.30 -20.19 -35.64
CA HIS A 343 39.65 -19.60 -35.66
C HIS A 343 39.82 -18.40 -36.61
N ARG A 344 38.82 -18.08 -37.45
CA ARG A 344 38.87 -16.91 -38.36
C ARG A 344 37.99 -15.72 -37.96
N THR A 345 37.12 -15.85 -36.95
CA THR A 345 36.23 -14.76 -36.51
C THR A 345 36.61 -14.13 -35.16
N ASN A 346 37.55 -14.72 -34.42
CA ASN A 346 38.01 -14.21 -33.12
C ASN A 346 38.94 -12.96 -33.17
N ARG A 347 39.17 -12.40 -34.36
CA ARG A 347 39.89 -11.11 -34.54
C ARG A 347 38.99 -9.94 -34.95
N ALA A 348 37.72 -10.18 -35.28
CA ALA A 348 36.75 -9.13 -35.66
C ALA A 348 35.64 -8.89 -34.61
N GLY A 349 35.44 -9.80 -33.65
CA GLY A 349 34.39 -9.66 -32.62
C GLY A 349 34.76 -8.86 -31.37
N ARG A 350 36.06 -8.58 -31.13
CA ARG A 350 36.52 -7.87 -29.92
C ARG A 350 36.44 -6.35 -29.98
N PHE A 351 36.04 -5.77 -31.12
CA PHE A 351 35.76 -4.33 -31.25
C PHE A 351 34.26 -3.98 -31.12
N ALA A 352 33.36 -4.97 -31.18
CA ALA A 352 31.91 -4.76 -31.06
C ALA A 352 31.36 -5.03 -29.64
N GLN A 353 32.13 -5.70 -28.77
CA GLN A 353 31.70 -6.02 -27.40
C GLN A 353 32.02 -4.94 -26.35
N THR A 354 32.72 -3.87 -26.69
CA THR A 354 32.96 -2.72 -25.78
C THR A 354 31.96 -1.57 -25.93
N LEU A 355 30.95 -1.68 -26.81
CA LEU A 355 29.91 -0.66 -26.97
C LEU A 355 28.48 -1.12 -26.63
N ALA A 356 28.28 -2.36 -26.19
CA ALA A 356 26.94 -2.89 -25.88
C ALA A 356 26.79 -3.40 -24.43
N GLN A 357 27.64 -2.95 -23.51
CA GLN A 357 27.44 -3.15 -22.07
C GLN A 357 27.00 -1.86 -21.40
N ARG A 358 25.66 -1.74 -21.30
CA ARG A 358 24.77 -0.90 -20.48
C ARG A 358 23.69 -0.27 -21.37
N PRO A 359 22.37 -0.24 -21.03
CA PRO A 359 21.68 -0.75 -19.84
C PRO A 359 20.35 -1.50 -20.15
N ILE A 360 20.19 -2.78 -19.78
CA ILE A 360 18.86 -3.47 -19.82
C ILE A 360 18.32 -3.77 -18.41
N ASP A 361 18.92 -3.22 -17.36
CA ASP A 361 18.35 -3.30 -16.00
C ASP A 361 17.41 -2.14 -15.62
N ARG A 362 16.97 -1.32 -16.60
CA ARG A 362 16.03 -0.21 -16.36
C ARG A 362 14.65 -0.33 -17.01
N MET A 363 14.35 -1.37 -17.79
CA MET A 363 13.00 -1.52 -18.39
C MET A 363 12.08 -2.53 -17.69
N ALA A 364 12.60 -3.40 -16.82
CA ALA A 364 11.77 -4.34 -16.05
C ALA A 364 11.01 -3.70 -14.86
N LYS A 365 11.30 -2.44 -14.51
CA LYS A 365 10.55 -1.69 -13.46
C LYS A 365 9.47 -0.74 -14.00
N CYS A 366 9.34 -0.57 -15.32
CA CYS A 366 8.36 0.36 -15.89
C CYS A 366 7.01 -0.28 -16.27
N LEU A 367 6.91 -1.60 -16.37
CA LEU A 367 5.65 -2.26 -16.77
C LEU A 367 4.76 -2.72 -15.61
N VAL A 368 5.27 -2.76 -14.37
CA VAL A 368 4.46 -3.09 -13.17
C VAL A 368 3.82 -1.85 -12.53
N ARG A 369 4.24 -0.63 -12.88
CA ARG A 369 3.64 0.63 -12.38
C ARG A 369 2.54 1.22 -13.27
N ALA A 370 2.35 0.73 -14.49
CA ALA A 370 1.39 1.30 -15.44
C ALA A 370 -0.04 0.72 -15.36
N GLN A 371 -0.29 -0.26 -14.49
CA GLN A 371 -1.61 -0.88 -14.33
C GLN A 371 -2.32 -0.53 -13.01
N TRP A 372 -1.69 0.27 -12.14
CA TRP A 372 -2.25 0.69 -10.84
C TRP A 372 -2.55 2.21 -10.76
N LYS A 373 -2.63 2.89 -11.90
CA LYS A 373 -3.07 4.30 -12.02
C LYS A 373 -4.06 4.47 -13.18
N ARG A 374 -5.15 3.70 -13.15
CA ARG A 374 -6.28 3.88 -14.08
C ARG A 374 -7.65 3.82 -13.40
N GLY A 375 -7.68 4.00 -12.07
CA GLY A 375 -8.91 4.03 -11.26
C GLY A 375 -9.15 5.34 -10.48
N GLU A 376 -8.24 6.30 -10.55
CA GLU A 376 -8.39 7.60 -9.87
C GLU A 376 -8.04 8.68 -10.89
N ASN A 377 -9.05 9.13 -11.65
CA ASN A 377 -9.14 10.45 -12.27
C ASN A 377 -10.41 10.46 -13.12
N ALA A 378 -11.55 10.55 -12.45
CA ALA A 378 -12.78 11.07 -13.02
C ALA A 378 -13.29 12.17 -12.06
N GLY A 379 -13.13 13.42 -12.51
CA GLY A 379 -13.99 14.53 -12.09
C GLY A 379 -13.47 15.44 -10.98
N SER A 380 -12.72 16.49 -11.35
CA SER A 380 -13.13 17.89 -11.13
C SER A 380 -12.08 18.88 -11.66
N GLU A 381 -12.28 19.38 -12.88
CA GLU A 381 -11.83 20.71 -13.33
C GLU A 381 -13.01 21.67 -12.99
N PHE A 382 -12.90 22.90 -12.49
CA PHE A 382 -12.12 24.08 -12.92
C PHE A 382 -12.12 25.14 -11.81
N GLY A 383 -11.07 25.98 -11.73
CA GLY A 383 -11.11 27.29 -11.02
C GLY A 383 -9.75 27.82 -10.53
N PRO A 384 -9.20 28.95 -11.04
CA PRO A 384 -7.77 29.27 -10.96
C PRO A 384 -7.40 30.33 -9.90
N GLY A 385 -6.11 30.39 -9.51
CA GLY A 385 -5.58 31.60 -8.86
C GLY A 385 -4.20 31.53 -8.20
N ARG A 386 -3.24 32.24 -8.82
CA ARG A 386 -2.07 32.95 -8.23
C ARG A 386 -0.79 32.17 -7.83
N ARG A 387 0.28 32.47 -8.59
CA ARG A 387 1.67 32.73 -8.14
C ARG A 387 1.73 34.06 -7.34
N PRO A 388 2.82 34.48 -6.64
CA PRO A 388 4.26 34.13 -6.76
C PRO A 388 4.91 33.80 -5.38
N GLY A 389 6.20 33.56 -5.15
CA GLY A 389 7.46 33.64 -5.86
C GLY A 389 8.58 33.51 -4.82
N ASP A 390 9.79 33.14 -5.27
CA ASP A 390 11.11 33.35 -4.65
C ASP A 390 11.42 32.70 -3.28
N ALA A 391 12.63 32.32 -2.92
CA ALA A 391 13.89 32.04 -3.60
C ALA A 391 14.84 31.43 -2.54
N SER A 392 15.69 30.52 -2.99
CA SER A 392 17.12 30.39 -2.62
C SER A 392 17.58 30.02 -1.18
N HIS A 393 18.62 29.16 -1.22
CA HIS A 393 19.76 29.02 -0.29
C HIS A 393 19.53 28.35 1.07
N ASP A 394 20.49 27.63 1.65
CA ASP A 394 21.65 26.86 1.20
C ASP A 394 22.17 26.13 2.45
N ASP A 395 22.95 25.08 2.23
CA ASP A 395 24.08 24.63 3.04
C ASP A 395 23.91 24.14 4.52
N ARG A 396 24.12 22.82 4.64
CA ARG A 396 25.29 22.15 5.26
C ARG A 396 25.57 22.20 6.78
N ARG A 397 26.01 21.00 7.23
CA ARG A 397 26.92 20.66 8.36
C ARG A 397 26.25 20.71 9.75
N ARG A 398 26.56 19.87 10.74
CA ARG A 398 27.56 18.81 10.98
C ARG A 398 27.15 18.03 12.26
N ARG A 399 27.42 16.72 12.24
CA ARG A 399 27.91 15.81 13.32
C ARG A 399 27.83 16.23 14.81
N ASP A 400 27.13 15.42 15.62
CA ASP A 400 27.57 14.52 16.74
C ASP A 400 28.88 14.82 17.52
N PRO A 401 29.14 14.26 18.75
CA PRO A 401 28.28 13.52 19.72
C PRO A 401 28.62 13.77 21.25
N ARG A 402 28.00 12.96 22.14
CA ARG A 402 28.37 12.55 23.53
C ARG A 402 28.12 13.51 24.70
N VAL A 403 27.29 13.07 25.66
CA VAL A 403 27.63 12.92 27.11
C VAL A 403 26.76 11.79 27.70
N CYS A 404 27.39 10.89 28.46
CA CYS A 404 26.84 9.95 29.46
C CYS A 404 27.75 10.10 30.72
N PRO A 405 27.52 9.37 31.84
CA PRO A 405 26.31 9.18 32.65
C PRO A 405 26.61 9.43 34.15
N GLY A 406 25.62 9.29 35.05
CA GLY A 406 25.91 9.08 36.48
C GLY A 406 24.72 9.30 37.41
N GLY A 407 24.37 8.28 38.22
CA GLY A 407 23.41 8.42 39.32
C GLY A 407 22.82 7.10 39.81
N VAL A 408 23.64 6.33 40.54
CA VAL A 408 23.24 5.12 41.27
C VAL A 408 22.59 5.51 42.60
N ALA A 409 21.52 4.82 43.00
CA ALA A 409 21.10 4.69 44.39
C ALA A 409 20.58 3.26 44.62
N ARG A 410 21.44 2.41 45.21
CA ARG A 410 21.12 1.35 46.16
C ARG A 410 22.38 1.03 46.95
#